data_AF-A0A2U1CA27-F1
#
_entry.id   AF-A0A2U1CA27-F1
#
_cell.length_a   1.000
_cell.length_b   1.000
_cell.length_c   1.000
_cell.angle_alpha   90.00
_cell.angle_beta   90.00
_cell.angle_gamma   90.00
#
_symmetry.space_group_name_H-M   'P 1'
#
loop_
_entity.id
_entity.type
_entity.pdbx_description
1 polymer ?
#
loop_
_entity_poly.entity_id
_entity_poly.type
_entity_poly.pdbx_seq_one_letter_code
_entity_poly.pdbx_strand_id
1 'polypeptide(L)'
;MKTATIPPVRINPAFRADMEQALEEGESLAGLVETAVRNEVARRQMQSEFVRRGIAAVQRTVDAGDGIPAEAVVARLKARLAAATGSQRP
;
A
#
# COMPACT_ATOMS: atom_id res chain seq x y z
N MET A 1 -2.55 -24.18 23.13
CA MET A 1 -2.05 -24.36 21.76
C MET A 1 -0.73 -23.62 21.61
N LYS A 2 0.28 -24.17 20.91
CA LYS A 2 1.57 -23.48 20.68
C LYS A 2 1.38 -22.43 19.59
N THR A 3 1.66 -21.16 19.89
CA THR A 3 1.67 -20.07 18.91
C THR A 3 2.98 -20.09 18.13
N ALA A 4 2.92 -19.72 16.85
CA ALA A 4 4.12 -19.50 16.06
C ALA A 4 4.87 -18.26 16.58
N THR A 5 6.20 -18.26 16.52
CA THR A 5 7.04 -17.16 16.99
C THR A 5 7.80 -16.57 15.81
N ILE A 6 7.98 -15.25 15.81
CA ILE A 6 8.90 -14.60 14.88
C ILE A 6 10.33 -15.12 15.19
N PRO A 7 11.10 -15.57 14.19
CA PRO A 7 12.46 -16.03 14.42
C PRO A 7 13.32 -14.95 15.10
N PRO A 8 14.30 -15.34 15.95
CA PRO A 8 15.19 -14.37 16.57
C PRO A 8 16.04 -13.66 15.50
N VAL A 9 15.94 -12.34 15.44
CA VAL A 9 16.72 -11.49 14.53
C VAL A 9 17.75 -10.72 15.34
N ARG A 10 19.02 -10.80 14.95
CA ARG A 10 20.08 -9.96 15.53
C ARG A 10 19.98 -8.56 14.92
N ILE A 11 19.94 -7.55 15.77
CA ILE A 11 19.87 -6.15 15.38
C ILE A 11 20.99 -5.35 16.03
N ASN A 12 21.29 -4.18 15.46
CA ASN A 12 22.22 -3.23 16.07
C ASN A 12 21.65 -2.74 17.42
N PRO A 13 22.43 -2.71 18.52
CA PRO A 13 21.98 -2.18 19.80
C PRO A 13 21.42 -0.75 19.74
N ALA A 14 21.99 0.12 18.89
CA ALA A 14 21.50 1.48 18.71
C ALA A 14 20.07 1.47 18.13
N PHE A 15 19.81 0.64 17.12
CA PHE A 15 18.48 0.50 16.54
C PHE A 15 17.46 -0.05 17.56
N ARG A 16 17.89 -0.96 18.44
CA ARG A 16 17.03 -1.41 19.55
C ARG A 16 16.63 -0.25 20.46
N ALA A 17 17.58 0.62 20.81
CA ALA A 17 17.29 1.78 21.65
C ALA A 17 16.32 2.75 20.96
N ASP A 18 16.47 2.97 19.66
CA ASP A 18 15.53 3.79 18.87
C ASP A 18 14.11 3.21 18.91
N MET A 19 13.97 1.89 18.79
CA MET A 19 12.67 1.22 18.88
C MET A 19 12.04 1.35 20.27
N GLU A 20 12.84 1.22 21.34
CA GLU A 20 12.37 1.37 22.72
C GLU A 20 11.90 2.81 23.01
N GLN A 21 12.55 3.82 22.42
CA GLN A 21 12.14 5.23 22.54
C GLN A 21 10.89 5.58 21.73
N ALA A 22 10.60 4.83 20.67
CA ALA A 22 9.46 5.05 19.79
C ALA A 22 8.15 4.42 20.29
N LEU A 23 8.18 3.66 21.41
CA LEU A 23 7.00 2.98 21.95
C LEU A 23 5.95 3.98 22.45
N GLU A 24 4.68 3.67 22.18
CA GLU A 24 3.54 4.37 22.77
C GLU A 24 3.28 3.89 24.22
N GLU A 25 2.44 4.62 24.96
CA GLU A 25 2.11 4.27 26.35
C GLU A 25 1.41 2.90 26.43
N GLY A 26 2.01 1.98 27.19
CA GLY A 26 1.52 0.60 27.32
C GLY A 26 1.90 -0.33 26.17
N GLU A 27 2.64 0.14 25.16
CA GLU A 27 3.14 -0.69 24.07
C GLU A 27 4.38 -1.50 24.50
N SER A 28 4.56 -2.67 23.91
CA SER A 28 5.76 -3.49 24.08
C SER A 28 6.54 -3.60 22.78
N LEU A 29 7.86 -3.80 22.87
CA LEU A 29 8.72 -4.01 21.70
C LEU A 29 8.22 -5.17 20.82
N ALA A 30 7.73 -6.25 21.44
CA ALA A 30 7.16 -7.39 20.72
C ALA A 30 5.87 -7.01 19.97
N GLY A 31 5.00 -6.21 20.59
CA GLY A 31 3.78 -5.69 19.96
C GLY A 31 4.07 -4.76 18.79
N LEU A 32 5.05 -3.87 18.93
CA LEU A 32 5.53 -3.02 17.84
C LEU A 32 6.05 -3.85 16.66
N VAL A 33 6.91 -4.85 16.93
CA VAL A 33 7.45 -5.74 15.89
C VAL A 33 6.35 -6.54 15.22
N GLU A 34 5.40 -7.10 15.97
CA GLU A 34 4.29 -7.85 15.40
C GLU A 34 3.46 -6.97 14.46
N THR A 35 3.09 -5.76 14.92
CA THR A 35 2.30 -4.79 14.15
C THR A 35 3.03 -4.38 12.87
N ALA A 36 4.32 -4.07 12.96
CA ALA A 36 5.14 -3.71 11.81
C ALA A 36 5.22 -4.84 10.77
N VAL A 37 5.44 -6.08 11.21
CA VAL A 37 5.48 -7.25 10.32
C VAL A 37 4.13 -7.48 9.66
N ARG A 38 3.03 -7.38 10.41
CA ARG A 38 1.67 -7.52 9.87
C ARG A 38 1.37 -6.48 8.80
N ASN A 39 1.72 -5.23 9.05
CA ASN A 39 1.55 -4.13 8.11
C ASN A 39 2.38 -4.35 6.83
N GLU A 40 3.63 -4.78 6.97
CA GLU A 40 4.49 -5.04 5.82
C GLU A 40 4.00 -6.23 4.98
N VAL A 41 3.51 -7.30 5.61
CA VAL A 41 2.90 -8.43 4.91
C VAL A 41 1.66 -7.97 4.13
N ALA A 42 0.77 -7.21 4.77
CA ALA A 42 -0.43 -6.68 4.11
C ALA A 42 -0.06 -5.77 2.93
N ARG A 43 0.92 -4.88 3.10
CA ARG A 43 1.44 -4.01 2.04
C ARG A 43 1.94 -4.81 0.84
N ARG A 44 2.74 -5.86 1.08
CA ARG A 44 3.27 -6.73 0.01
C ARG A 44 2.17 -7.50 -0.71
N GLN A 45 1.19 -8.03 0.03
CA GLN A 45 0.06 -8.73 -0.56
C GLN A 45 -0.77 -7.81 -1.45
N MET A 46 -1.11 -6.61 -0.97
CA MET A 46 -1.83 -5.61 -1.77
C MET A 46 -1.05 -5.20 -3.02
N GLN A 47 0.26 -4.99 -2.91
CA GLN A 47 1.11 -4.63 -4.05
C GLN A 47 1.16 -5.76 -5.08
N SER A 48 1.34 -7.02 -4.63
CA SER A 48 1.36 -8.19 -5.51
C SER A 48 0.02 -8.37 -6.23
N GLU A 49 -1.08 -8.24 -5.51
CA GLU A 49 -2.43 -8.32 -6.08
C GLU A 49 -2.70 -7.19 -7.08
N PHE A 50 -2.27 -5.97 -6.78
CA PHE A 50 -2.41 -4.83 -7.69
C PHE A 50 -1.68 -5.08 -9.01
N VAL A 51 -0.41 -5.53 -8.95
CA VAL A 51 0.37 -5.85 -10.15
C VAL A 51 -0.27 -6.99 -10.94
N ARG A 52 -0.67 -8.08 -10.26
CA ARG A 52 -1.33 -9.23 -10.88
C ARG A 52 -2.60 -8.80 -11.64
N ARG A 53 -3.43 -7.97 -11.01
CA ARG A 53 -4.66 -7.44 -11.62
C ARG A 53 -4.37 -6.49 -12.77
N GLY A 54 -3.35 -5.65 -12.64
CA GLY A 54 -2.91 -4.74 -13.70
C GLY A 54 -2.50 -5.47 -14.97
N ILE A 55 -1.64 -6.50 -14.84
CA ILE A 55 -1.21 -7.33 -15.96
C ILE A 55 -2.40 -8.04 -16.61
N ALA A 56 -3.27 -8.65 -15.80
CA ALA A 56 -4.47 -9.32 -16.31
C ALA A 56 -5.43 -8.35 -17.02
N ALA A 57 -5.59 -7.13 -16.52
CA ALA A 57 -6.42 -6.12 -17.16
C ALA A 57 -5.84 -5.69 -18.52
N VAL A 58 -4.53 -5.44 -18.59
CA VAL A 58 -3.84 -5.10 -19.84
C VAL A 58 -4.03 -6.22 -20.87
N GLN A 59 -3.81 -7.48 -20.49
CA GLN A 59 -3.99 -8.60 -21.41
C GLN A 59 -5.42 -8.67 -21.95
N ARG A 60 -6.43 -8.55 -21.08
CA ARG A 60 -7.84 -8.54 -21.50
C ARG A 60 -8.16 -7.41 -22.48
N THR A 61 -7.64 -6.20 -22.24
CA THR A 61 -7.85 -5.06 -23.13
C THR A 61 -7.16 -5.25 -24.48
N VAL A 62 -5.98 -5.85 -24.49
CA VAL A 62 -5.28 -6.22 -25.74
C VAL A 62 -6.11 -7.25 -26.51
N ASP A 63 -6.60 -8.29 -25.84
CA ASP A 63 -7.38 -9.36 -26.47
C ASP A 63 -8.72 -8.85 -27.02
N ALA A 64 -9.38 -7.93 -26.29
CA ALA A 64 -10.64 -7.33 -26.69
C ALA A 64 -10.49 -6.21 -27.74
N GLY A 65 -9.30 -5.60 -27.83
CA GLY A 65 -9.04 -4.45 -28.71
C GLY A 65 -9.81 -3.18 -28.32
N ASP A 66 -10.33 -3.10 -27.09
CA ASP A 66 -11.20 -2.01 -26.61
C ASP A 66 -10.46 -0.93 -25.80
N GLY A 67 -9.13 -0.89 -25.94
CA GLY A 67 -8.28 0.08 -25.27
C GLY A 67 -8.55 1.52 -25.72
N ILE A 68 -8.51 2.45 -24.75
CA ILE A 68 -8.66 3.89 -25.01
C ILE A 68 -7.28 4.56 -24.82
N PRO A 69 -6.87 5.50 -25.70
CA PRO A 69 -5.63 6.24 -25.53
C PRO A 69 -5.57 6.99 -24.19
N ALA A 70 -4.38 7.03 -23.59
CA ALA A 70 -4.16 7.65 -22.30
C ALA A 70 -4.53 9.15 -22.31
N GLU A 71 -4.27 9.83 -23.43
CA GLU A 71 -4.56 11.25 -23.63
C GLU A 71 -6.06 11.52 -23.54
N ALA A 72 -6.89 10.64 -24.11
CA ALA A 72 -8.33 10.75 -24.06
C ALA A 72 -8.86 10.58 -22.63
N VAL A 73 -8.28 9.64 -21.87
CA VAL A 73 -8.61 9.44 -20.45
C VAL A 73 -8.22 10.67 -19.63
N VAL A 74 -6.99 11.18 -19.78
CA VAL A 74 -6.48 12.34 -19.05
C VAL A 74 -7.31 13.59 -19.39
N ALA A 75 -7.66 13.82 -20.66
CA ALA A 75 -8.52 14.93 -21.06
C ALA A 75 -9.90 14.85 -20.38
N ARG A 76 -10.52 13.66 -20.34
CA ARG A 76 -11.81 13.45 -19.67
C ARG A 76 -11.72 13.69 -18.17
N LEU A 77 -10.66 13.24 -17.50
CA LEU A 77 -10.45 13.48 -16.07
C LEU A 77 -10.24 14.97 -15.76
N LYS A 78 -9.46 15.68 -16.58
CA LYS A 78 -9.28 17.14 -16.45
C LYS A 78 -10.60 17.89 -16.61
N ALA A 79 -11.43 17.50 -17.58
CA ALA A 79 -12.75 18.10 -17.77
C ALA A 79 -13.67 17.88 -16.55
N ARG A 80 -13.70 16.66 -15.99
CA ARG A 80 -14.46 16.36 -14.76
C ARG A 80 -13.97 17.16 -13.57
N LEU A 81 -12.65 17.29 -13.41
CA LEU A 81 -12.05 18.08 -12.34
C LEU A 81 -12.44 19.56 -12.47
N ALA A 82 -12.30 20.14 -13.66
CA ALA A 82 -12.67 21.54 -13.93
C ALA A 82 -14.16 21.82 -13.67
N ALA A 83 -15.05 20.89 -14.02
CA ALA A 83 -16.48 21.02 -13.74
C ALA A 83 -16.76 20.98 -12.22
N ALA A 84 -16.10 20.08 -11.48
CA ALA A 84 -16.26 19.97 -10.03
C ALA A 84 -15.73 21.20 -9.28
N THR A 85 -14.57 21.73 -9.68
CA THR A 85 -13.97 22.91 -9.03
C THR A 85 -14.60 24.23 -9.50
N GLY A 86 -15.09 24.29 -10.75
CA GLY A 86 -15.83 25.44 -11.27
C GLY A 86 -17.23 25.60 -10.68
N SER A 87 -17.87 24.50 -10.25
CA SER A 87 -19.16 24.53 -9.55
C SER A 87 -19.06 24.89 -8.06
N GLN A 88 -17.84 25.05 -7.53
CA GLN A 88 -17.58 25.23 -6.10
C GLN A 88 -17.08 26.64 -5.72
N ARG A 89 -17.14 27.61 -6.64
CA ARG A 89 -16.89 29.03 -6.35
C ARG A 89 -18.20 29.81 -6.23
N PRO A 90 -18.50 30.46 -5.09
CA PRO A 90 -19.37 31.64 -5.08
C PRO A 90 -18.69 32.82 -5.80
#